data_AF-A0A7X3I945-F1
#
_entry.id   AF-A0A7X3I945-F1
#
_cell.length_a   1.000
_cell.length_b   1.000
_cell.length_c   1.000
_cell.angle_alpha   90.00
_cell.angle_beta   90.00
_cell.angle_gamma   90.00
#
_symmetry.space_group_name_H-M   'P 1'
#
loop_
_entity.id
_entity.type
_entity.pdbx_description
1 polymer ?
#
loop_
_entity_poly.entity_id
_entity_poly.type
_entity_poly.pdbx_seq_one_letter_code
_entity_poly.pdbx_strand_id
1 'polypeptide(L)'
;MFSAFSAYIFRNYDRKSDPTRLSNGISAPSLSEANKSRGQDVANGKLNPRESFSKVALRARAFLDEAYIRLNKAADRHTTEKEWREAIKIGKLDRRTLYAIKSNQGGLFSEAEIKAASLPVEDLLKAATAAADPKGKDPAAAFKASIGVLDGASTEEKVSLSWVTARARAQWGYENAMRETHPHRMPANVKTNNPVVDLFVKAWGEYSASKDSLDGVEDTPSWAKAMSLWRVQESRRADPQTIGYL
;
A
#
# COMPACT_ATOMS: atom_id res chain seq x y z
N MET A 1 -6.46 11.65 7.85
CA MET A 1 -6.65 11.68 6.39
C MET A 1 -6.39 10.29 5.83
N PHE A 2 -7.46 9.57 5.51
CA PHE A 2 -7.36 8.23 4.95
C PHE A 2 -6.61 8.25 3.62
N SER A 3 -5.59 7.41 3.48
CA SER A 3 -4.95 7.13 2.20
C SER A 3 -6.03 6.75 1.17
N ALA A 4 -5.92 7.26 -0.06
CA ALA A 4 -6.81 6.93 -1.20
C ALA A 4 -7.02 5.41 -1.38
N PHE A 5 -6.05 4.62 -0.89
CA PHE A 5 -6.10 3.16 -0.68
C PHE A 5 -7.39 2.63 -0.03
N SER A 6 -7.83 3.24 1.07
CA SER A 6 -9.04 2.80 1.80
C SER A 6 -10.33 3.21 1.11
N ALA A 7 -10.32 4.33 0.39
CA ALA A 7 -11.49 4.85 -0.30
C ALA A 7 -11.80 4.05 -1.57
N TYR A 8 -10.79 3.61 -2.34
CA TYR A 8 -11.01 2.92 -3.62
C TYR A 8 -11.67 1.54 -3.46
N ILE A 9 -11.17 0.70 -2.55
CA ILE A 9 -11.73 -0.64 -2.33
C ILE A 9 -13.12 -0.58 -1.69
N PHE A 10 -13.41 0.40 -0.83
CA PHE A 10 -14.72 0.43 -0.18
C PHE A 10 -15.76 1.22 -0.99
N ARG A 11 -15.40 2.31 -1.66
CA ARG A 11 -16.35 3.08 -2.48
C ARG A 11 -16.96 2.26 -3.63
N ASN A 12 -16.27 1.19 -4.07
CA ASN A 12 -16.78 0.26 -5.07
C ASN A 12 -17.62 -0.90 -4.49
N TYR A 13 -17.53 -1.20 -3.19
CA TYR A 13 -18.18 -2.38 -2.59
C TYR A 13 -19.09 -2.06 -1.38
N ASP A 14 -19.15 -0.81 -0.92
CA ASP A 14 -20.01 -0.29 0.16
C ASP A 14 -21.28 0.40 -0.38
N ARG A 15 -21.56 0.26 -1.68
CA ARG A 15 -22.77 0.75 -2.32
C ARG A 15 -23.48 -0.42 -2.99
N LYS A 16 -24.75 -0.63 -2.65
CA LYS A 16 -25.68 -1.48 -3.41
C LYS A 16 -25.47 -1.18 -4.90
N SER A 17 -25.11 -2.23 -5.62
CA SER A 17 -24.59 -2.27 -6.99
C SER A 17 -25.41 -1.44 -7.99
N ASP A 18 -24.71 -0.63 -8.81
CA ASP A 18 -25.22 -0.13 -10.09
C ASP A 18 -24.24 -0.53 -11.22
N PRO A 19 -24.62 -1.41 -12.16
CA PRO A 19 -23.66 -2.08 -13.05
C PRO A 19 -23.61 -1.41 -14.43
N THR A 20 -22.80 -0.37 -14.62
CA THR A 20 -22.38 0.02 -15.99
C THR A 20 -21.08 0.81 -16.01
N ARG A 21 -19.98 0.14 -16.40
CA ARG A 21 -19.00 0.55 -17.44
C ARG A 21 -17.63 -0.10 -17.21
N LEU A 22 -17.31 -1.08 -18.05
CA LEU A 22 -15.96 -1.50 -18.37
C LEU A 22 -15.85 -1.57 -19.89
N SER A 23 -14.80 -0.99 -20.46
CA SER A 23 -14.15 -1.58 -21.62
C SER A 23 -12.71 -1.04 -21.82
N ASN A 24 -11.88 -1.97 -22.29
CA ASN A 24 -10.56 -1.84 -22.94
C ASN A 24 -9.36 -1.64 -21.98
N GLY A 25 -8.32 -2.49 -21.92
CA GLY A 25 -7.86 -3.60 -22.77
C GLY A 25 -6.41 -3.36 -23.17
N ILE A 26 -5.41 -3.92 -22.46
CA ILE A 26 -4.00 -3.95 -22.90
C ILE A 26 -3.32 -5.24 -22.41
N SER A 27 -2.75 -5.98 -23.36
CA SER A 27 -1.97 -7.21 -23.21
C SER A 27 -0.57 -6.95 -22.61
N ALA A 28 -0.10 -7.89 -21.78
CA ALA A 28 1.26 -7.90 -21.22
C ALA A 28 2.24 -8.71 -22.09
N PRO A 29 3.49 -8.25 -22.31
CA PRO A 29 4.55 -9.11 -22.84
C PRO A 29 5.49 -9.65 -21.75
N SER A 30 6.03 -10.83 -22.06
CA SER A 30 6.77 -11.81 -21.26
C SER A 30 8.25 -11.51 -21.02
N LEU A 31 8.79 -12.18 -19.99
CA LEU A 31 10.18 -12.15 -19.52
C LEU A 31 11.10 -13.09 -20.34
N SER A 32 12.15 -12.56 -20.95
CA SER A 32 13.46 -13.24 -21.08
C SER A 32 14.49 -12.31 -21.73
N GLU A 33 15.60 -12.04 -21.03
CA GLU A 33 16.96 -12.35 -21.51
C GLU A 33 18.02 -11.77 -20.57
N ALA A 34 18.89 -12.67 -20.10
CA ALA A 34 20.01 -12.40 -19.23
C ALA A 34 21.23 -11.90 -20.03
N ASN A 35 22.03 -11.07 -19.37
CA ASN A 35 23.39 -10.61 -19.74
C ASN A 35 23.54 -9.50 -20.79
N LYS A 36 23.53 -8.25 -20.33
CA LYS A 36 24.56 -7.28 -20.73
C LYS A 36 24.73 -6.12 -19.76
N SER A 37 25.98 -5.91 -19.37
CA SER A 37 26.58 -4.66 -18.88
C SER A 37 26.46 -4.32 -17.38
N ARG A 38 27.56 -4.69 -16.71
CA ARG A 38 28.07 -4.33 -15.38
C ARG A 38 28.31 -2.81 -15.17
N GLY A 39 27.48 -1.97 -15.79
CA GLY A 39 27.46 -0.51 -15.72
C GLY A 39 26.04 0.09 -15.72
N GLN A 40 24.99 -0.75 -15.82
CA GLN A 40 23.58 -0.36 -15.68
C GLN A 40 23.00 -0.61 -14.27
N ASP A 41 23.78 -1.19 -13.36
CA ASP A 41 23.31 -1.63 -12.04
C ASP A 41 23.02 -0.46 -11.07
N VAL A 42 23.48 0.76 -11.36
CA VAL A 42 23.21 1.96 -10.54
C VAL A 42 21.87 2.59 -10.90
N ALA A 43 21.46 2.53 -12.17
CA ALA A 43 20.28 3.22 -12.70
C ALA A 43 18.98 2.38 -12.62
N ASN A 44 19.07 1.05 -12.49
CA ASN A 44 17.90 0.14 -12.56
C ASN A 44 17.45 -0.46 -11.23
N GLY A 45 17.98 -0.01 -10.09
CA GLY A 45 17.39 -0.34 -8.78
C GLY A 45 17.19 -1.81 -8.48
N LYS A 46 18.24 -2.61 -8.70
CA LYS A 46 18.23 -3.99 -8.23
C LYS A 46 18.36 -3.99 -6.69
N LEU A 47 17.32 -4.51 -6.05
CA LEU A 47 17.15 -4.57 -4.61
C LEU A 47 18.37 -5.23 -3.93
N ASN A 48 19.00 -4.55 -2.98
CA ASN A 48 19.77 -5.22 -1.94
C ASN A 48 18.92 -5.19 -0.65
N PRO A 49 18.29 -6.31 -0.25
CA PRO A 49 17.49 -6.37 0.97
C PRO A 49 18.24 -5.96 2.24
N ARG A 50 19.58 -5.99 2.21
CA ARG A 50 20.46 -5.59 3.33
C ARG A 50 20.87 -4.12 3.30
N GLU A 51 20.51 -3.40 2.25
CA GLU A 51 20.78 -1.96 2.17
C GLU A 51 19.91 -1.20 3.18
N SER A 52 20.52 -0.24 3.88
CA SER A 52 19.83 0.66 4.81
C SER A 52 18.78 1.52 4.09
N PHE A 53 17.65 1.79 4.73
CA PHE A 53 16.58 2.58 4.13
C PHE A 53 17.01 3.99 3.70
N SER A 54 17.95 4.63 4.39
CA SER A 54 18.52 5.92 3.98
C SER A 54 19.25 5.85 2.62
N LYS A 55 19.95 4.76 2.33
CA LYS A 55 20.59 4.56 1.02
C LYS A 55 19.57 4.33 -0.09
N VAL A 56 18.48 3.63 0.22
CA VAL A 56 17.33 3.48 -0.70
C VAL A 56 16.76 4.87 -1.06
N ALA A 57 16.58 5.74 -0.06
CA ALA A 57 16.11 7.11 -0.29
C ALA A 57 17.07 7.94 -1.15
N LEU A 58 18.38 7.87 -0.89
CA LEU A 58 19.39 8.56 -1.71
C LEU A 58 19.38 8.09 -3.17
N ARG A 59 19.23 6.78 -3.41
CA ARG A 59 19.05 6.23 -4.76
C ARG A 59 17.78 6.76 -5.42
N ALA A 60 16.68 6.85 -4.69
CA ALA A 60 15.42 7.38 -5.21
C ALA A 60 15.57 8.86 -5.62
N ARG A 61 16.27 9.65 -4.79
CA ARG A 61 16.59 11.05 -5.06
C ARG A 61 17.40 11.19 -6.34
N ALA A 62 18.49 10.44 -6.47
CA ALA A 62 19.34 10.43 -7.66
C ALA A 62 18.55 10.07 -8.93
N PHE A 63 17.67 9.07 -8.88
CA PHE A 63 16.80 8.72 -10.01
C PHE A 63 15.90 9.87 -10.46
N LEU A 64 15.27 10.58 -9.51
CA LEU A 64 14.39 11.70 -9.81
C LEU A 64 15.19 12.88 -10.37
N ASP A 65 16.38 13.16 -9.83
CA ASP A 65 17.25 14.24 -10.30
C ASP A 65 17.73 13.99 -11.74
N GLU A 66 18.13 12.76 -12.06
CA GLU A 66 18.46 12.36 -13.45
C GLU A 66 17.26 12.53 -14.39
N ALA A 67 16.04 12.23 -13.92
CA ALA A 67 14.84 12.45 -14.69
C ALA A 67 14.60 13.95 -14.94
N TYR A 68 14.81 14.81 -13.95
CA TYR A 68 14.64 16.26 -14.10
C TYR A 68 15.66 16.90 -15.02
N ILE A 69 16.92 16.45 -14.97
CA ILE A 69 17.96 16.88 -15.93
C ILE A 69 17.53 16.53 -17.35
N ARG A 70 17.07 15.30 -17.59
CA ARG A 70 16.60 14.85 -18.91
C ARG A 70 15.38 15.63 -19.41
N LEU A 71 14.52 16.11 -18.51
CA LEU A 71 13.32 16.90 -18.86
C LEU A 71 13.58 18.40 -18.90
N ASN A 72 14.77 18.85 -18.50
CA ASN A 72 15.11 20.26 -18.31
C ASN A 72 14.05 21.02 -17.45
N LYS A 73 13.50 20.33 -16.46
CA LYS A 73 12.45 20.83 -15.56
C LYS A 73 12.39 19.99 -14.28
N ALA A 74 12.26 20.65 -13.13
CA ALA A 74 11.92 19.99 -11.86
C ALA A 74 10.41 19.74 -11.74
N ALA A 75 10.01 18.73 -10.98
CA ALA A 75 8.60 18.52 -10.72
C ALA A 75 8.01 19.67 -9.89
N ASP A 76 6.77 20.03 -10.20
CA ASP A 76 5.98 21.04 -9.51
C ASP A 76 4.54 20.56 -9.38
N ARG A 77 3.67 21.40 -8.81
CA ARG A 77 2.23 21.10 -8.67
C ARG A 77 1.50 20.90 -10.00
N HIS A 78 2.10 21.29 -11.12
CA HIS A 78 1.57 21.17 -12.47
C HIS A 78 2.13 19.96 -13.22
N THR A 79 3.09 19.21 -12.64
CA THR A 79 3.55 17.94 -13.22
C THR A 79 2.39 16.96 -13.28
N THR A 80 2.00 16.62 -14.50
CA THR A 80 0.87 15.77 -14.82
C THR A 80 1.16 14.32 -14.49
N GLU A 81 0.09 13.53 -14.26
CA GLU A 81 0.22 12.07 -14.10
C GLU A 81 0.92 11.41 -15.29
N LYS A 82 0.66 11.90 -16.51
CA LYS A 82 1.32 11.43 -17.73
C LYS A 82 2.83 11.64 -17.67
N GLU A 83 3.30 12.82 -17.25
CA GLU A 83 4.73 13.09 -17.08
C GLU A 83 5.37 12.18 -16.03
N TRP A 84 4.70 11.95 -14.89
CA TRP A 84 5.18 11.00 -13.88
C TRP A 84 5.37 9.59 -14.43
N ARG A 85 4.40 9.12 -15.24
CA ARG A 85 4.38 7.76 -15.77
C ARG A 85 5.33 7.57 -16.96
N GLU A 86 5.31 8.48 -17.92
CA GLU A 86 5.99 8.29 -19.20
C GLU A 86 7.37 8.95 -19.22
N ALA A 87 7.47 10.17 -18.68
CA ALA A 87 8.66 10.99 -18.77
C ALA A 87 9.64 10.67 -17.63
N ILE A 88 9.15 10.74 -16.39
CA ILE A 88 9.90 10.44 -15.16
C ILE A 88 10.02 8.93 -14.96
N LYS A 89 9.04 8.15 -15.43
CA LYS A 89 8.99 6.68 -15.32
C LYS A 89 8.98 6.21 -13.86
N ILE A 90 8.23 6.90 -13.00
CA ILE A 90 8.15 6.59 -11.57
C ILE A 90 7.67 5.16 -11.31
N GLY A 91 6.86 4.58 -12.20
CA GLY A 91 6.41 3.19 -12.13
C GLY A 91 7.51 2.14 -12.31
N LYS A 92 8.73 2.52 -12.71
CA LYS A 92 9.88 1.61 -12.76
C LYS A 92 10.56 1.40 -11.41
N LEU A 93 10.28 2.25 -10.44
CA LEU A 93 10.85 2.14 -9.10
C LEU A 93 10.23 0.95 -8.38
N ASP A 94 11.05 0.19 -7.66
CA ASP A 94 10.55 -0.88 -6.81
C ASP A 94 9.75 -0.31 -5.63
N ARG A 95 8.90 -1.15 -5.03
CA ARG A 95 8.00 -0.74 -3.95
C ARG A 95 8.72 -0.13 -2.75
N ARG A 96 9.89 -0.65 -2.37
CA ARG A 96 10.63 -0.13 -1.22
C ARG A 96 11.17 1.27 -1.53
N THR A 97 11.65 1.49 -2.75
CA THR A 97 12.05 2.82 -3.24
C THR A 97 10.87 3.79 -3.30
N LEU A 98 9.71 3.36 -3.83
CA LEU A 98 8.48 4.16 -3.83
C LEU A 98 8.06 4.52 -2.40
N TYR A 99 8.18 3.59 -1.46
CA TYR A 99 7.89 3.85 -0.05
C TYR A 99 8.88 4.84 0.58
N ALA A 100 10.17 4.81 0.22
CA ALA A 100 11.14 5.81 0.67
C ALA A 100 10.76 7.23 0.22
N ILE A 101 10.28 7.38 -1.02
CA ILE A 101 9.76 8.67 -1.51
C ILE A 101 8.50 9.05 -0.73
N LYS A 102 7.52 8.15 -0.65
CA LYS A 102 6.21 8.39 -0.02
C LYS A 102 6.30 8.73 1.47
N SER A 103 7.20 8.09 2.20
CA SER A 103 7.46 8.36 3.63
C SER A 103 8.31 9.60 3.87
N ASN A 104 8.74 10.26 2.80
CA ASN A 104 9.71 11.36 2.83
C ASN A 104 10.97 11.01 3.63
N GLN A 105 11.53 9.82 3.39
CA GLN A 105 12.68 9.34 4.15
C GLN A 105 13.85 10.33 4.04
N GLY A 106 14.27 10.88 5.18
CA GLY A 106 15.34 11.88 5.25
C GLY A 106 14.97 13.28 4.79
N GLY A 107 13.68 13.58 4.56
CA GLY A 107 13.23 14.91 4.14
C GLY A 107 13.66 15.30 2.71
N LEU A 108 13.94 14.31 1.87
CA LEU A 108 14.55 14.49 0.54
C LEU A 108 13.54 14.77 -0.59
N PHE A 109 12.24 14.64 -0.33
CA PHE A 109 11.21 14.62 -1.36
C PHE A 109 10.17 15.72 -1.15
N SER A 110 9.79 16.34 -2.26
CA SER A 110 8.70 17.32 -2.35
C SER A 110 7.33 16.66 -2.26
N GLU A 111 6.30 17.46 -1.97
CA GLU A 111 4.90 16.98 -1.93
C GLU A 111 4.44 16.36 -3.25
N ALA A 112 4.88 16.91 -4.39
CA ALA A 112 4.55 16.38 -5.71
C ALA A 112 5.12 14.97 -5.92
N GLU A 113 6.37 14.74 -5.51
CA GLU A 113 7.02 13.43 -5.56
C GLU A 113 6.37 12.42 -4.62
N ILE A 114 6.07 12.83 -3.38
CA ILE A 114 5.36 12.02 -2.39
C ILE A 114 4.00 11.55 -2.94
N LYS A 115 3.24 12.48 -3.55
CA LYS A 115 1.95 12.18 -4.16
C LYS A 115 2.12 11.22 -5.34
N ALA A 116 3.08 11.49 -6.23
CA ALA A 116 3.32 10.66 -7.41
C ALA A 116 3.78 9.23 -7.06
N ALA A 117 4.56 9.06 -5.99
CA ALA A 117 5.01 7.75 -5.53
C ALA A 117 3.88 6.82 -5.06
N SER A 118 2.68 7.35 -4.81
CA SER A 118 1.51 6.54 -4.50
C SER A 118 0.89 5.90 -5.75
N LEU A 119 1.07 6.49 -6.94
CA LEU A 119 0.43 6.04 -8.18
C LEU A 119 0.77 4.59 -8.54
N PRO A 120 2.04 4.12 -8.52
CA PRO A 120 2.34 2.76 -8.95
C PRO A 120 1.83 1.70 -7.97
N VAL A 121 1.78 2.01 -6.67
CA VAL A 121 1.22 1.11 -5.66
C VAL A 121 -0.30 1.00 -5.82
N GLU A 122 -0.98 2.11 -6.12
CA GLU A 122 -2.41 2.11 -6.43
C GLU A 122 -2.73 1.31 -7.70
N ASP A 123 -1.92 1.45 -8.75
CA ASP A 123 -2.09 0.67 -9.98
C ASP A 123 -1.89 -0.83 -9.74
N LEU A 124 -0.88 -1.21 -8.94
CA LEU A 124 -0.65 -2.59 -8.56
C LEU A 124 -1.86 -3.18 -7.83
N LEU A 125 -2.45 -2.41 -6.91
CA LEU A 125 -3.66 -2.82 -6.21
C LEU A 125 -4.83 -2.98 -7.17
N LYS A 126 -5.10 -1.96 -7.99
CA LYS A 126 -6.19 -1.97 -8.99
C LYS A 126 -6.07 -3.17 -9.93
N ALA A 127 -4.88 -3.42 -10.45
CA ALA A 127 -4.61 -4.55 -11.33
C ALA A 127 -4.84 -5.89 -10.63
N ALA A 128 -4.34 -6.05 -9.40
CA ALA A 128 -4.51 -7.28 -8.63
C ALA A 128 -6.00 -7.55 -8.31
N THR A 129 -6.75 -6.53 -7.89
CA THR A 129 -8.17 -6.68 -7.57
C THR A 129 -9.02 -6.92 -8.81
N ALA A 130 -8.75 -6.22 -9.91
CA ALA A 130 -9.46 -6.42 -11.17
C ALA A 130 -9.17 -7.80 -11.77
N ALA A 131 -7.95 -8.33 -11.61
CA ALA A 131 -7.62 -9.69 -12.04
C ALA A 131 -8.34 -10.76 -11.19
N ALA A 132 -8.50 -10.51 -9.89
CA ALA A 132 -9.14 -11.45 -8.98
C ALA A 132 -10.68 -11.41 -9.04
N ASP A 133 -11.26 -10.24 -9.29
CA ASP A 133 -12.70 -10.04 -9.43
C ASP A 133 -13.05 -9.23 -10.69
N PRO A 134 -12.82 -9.80 -11.89
CA PRO A 134 -12.99 -9.08 -13.15
C PRO A 134 -14.43 -8.68 -13.46
N LYS A 135 -15.40 -9.28 -12.76
CA LYS A 135 -16.84 -9.06 -12.97
C LYS A 135 -17.51 -8.31 -11.82
N GLY A 136 -16.78 -7.97 -10.75
CA GLY A 136 -17.36 -7.33 -9.56
C GLY A 136 -18.33 -8.22 -8.78
N LYS A 137 -18.17 -9.55 -8.86
CA LYS A 137 -19.09 -10.54 -8.27
C LYS A 137 -18.46 -11.38 -7.17
N ASP A 138 -17.14 -11.31 -7.00
CA ASP A 138 -16.40 -12.00 -5.95
C ASP A 138 -15.57 -11.00 -5.12
N PRO A 139 -16.24 -10.22 -4.24
CA PRO A 139 -15.54 -9.27 -3.37
C PRO A 139 -14.50 -9.95 -2.47
N ALA A 140 -14.73 -11.22 -2.08
CA ALA A 140 -13.77 -11.97 -1.28
C ALA A 140 -12.46 -12.20 -2.06
N ALA A 141 -12.52 -12.54 -3.35
CA ALA A 141 -11.33 -12.64 -4.19
C ALA A 141 -10.59 -11.30 -4.31
N ALA A 142 -11.30 -10.18 -4.48
CA ALA A 142 -10.70 -8.85 -4.55
C ALA A 142 -9.98 -8.46 -3.24
N PHE A 143 -10.61 -8.69 -2.08
CA PHE A 143 -9.95 -8.43 -0.78
C PHE A 143 -8.74 -9.34 -0.57
N LYS A 144 -8.82 -10.61 -0.96
CA LYS A 144 -7.69 -11.55 -0.88
C LYS A 144 -6.52 -11.11 -1.76
N ALA A 145 -6.79 -10.60 -2.96
CA ALA A 145 -5.75 -10.03 -3.82
C ALA A 145 -5.13 -8.76 -3.20
N SER A 146 -5.95 -7.90 -2.59
CA SER A 146 -5.47 -6.71 -1.86
C SER A 146 -4.54 -7.09 -0.71
N ILE A 147 -4.88 -8.15 0.04
CA ILE A 147 -4.03 -8.73 1.07
C ILE A 147 -2.69 -9.17 0.49
N GLY A 148 -2.69 -9.92 -0.63
CA GLY A 148 -1.46 -10.36 -1.29
C GLY A 148 -0.57 -9.20 -1.72
N VAL A 149 -1.16 -8.12 -2.27
CA VAL A 149 -0.43 -6.88 -2.55
C VAL A 149 0.14 -6.34 -1.25
N LEU A 150 -0.66 -6.09 -0.22
CA LEU A 150 -0.17 -5.51 1.04
C LEU A 150 0.91 -6.35 1.74
N ASP A 151 0.84 -7.67 1.66
CA ASP A 151 1.82 -8.58 2.26
C ASP A 151 3.18 -8.54 1.53
N GLY A 152 3.19 -8.10 0.27
CA GLY A 152 4.41 -7.77 -0.49
C GLY A 152 5.06 -6.43 -0.14
N ALA A 153 4.58 -5.71 0.88
CA ALA A 153 5.18 -4.46 1.37
C ALA A 153 6.60 -4.67 1.93
N SER A 154 7.42 -3.61 1.88
CA SER A 154 8.74 -3.63 2.52
C SER A 154 8.62 -3.66 4.04
N THR A 155 9.70 -4.03 4.73
CA THR A 155 9.73 -4.03 6.21
C THR A 155 9.43 -2.64 6.79
N GLU A 156 9.94 -1.58 6.17
CA GLU A 156 9.68 -0.20 6.58
C GLU A 156 8.22 0.19 6.37
N GLU A 157 7.60 -0.25 5.27
CA GLU A 157 6.19 0.02 5.02
C GLU A 157 5.28 -0.73 6.00
N LYS A 158 5.62 -1.98 6.35
CA LYS A 158 4.84 -2.82 7.29
C LYS A 158 4.80 -2.28 8.71
N VAL A 159 5.74 -1.42 9.08
CA VAL A 159 5.76 -0.71 10.36
C VAL A 159 5.18 0.70 10.27
N SER A 160 4.38 1.00 9.24
CA SER A 160 3.63 2.26 9.14
C SER A 160 2.16 2.13 9.55
N LEU A 161 1.59 3.21 10.13
CA LEU A 161 0.19 3.25 10.52
C LEU A 161 -0.73 3.04 9.30
N SER A 162 -0.33 3.58 8.16
CA SER A 162 -1.04 3.41 6.90
C SER A 162 -1.11 1.95 6.45
N TRP A 163 -0.06 1.17 6.65
CA TRP A 163 -0.05 -0.24 6.28
C TRP A 163 -0.89 -1.08 7.24
N VAL A 164 -0.73 -0.90 8.56
CA VAL A 164 -1.49 -1.72 9.53
C VAL A 164 -2.99 -1.48 9.41
N THR A 165 -3.42 -0.23 9.19
CA THR A 165 -4.85 0.10 8.98
C THR A 165 -5.37 -0.46 7.67
N ALA A 166 -4.61 -0.32 6.56
CA ALA A 166 -4.94 -0.89 5.27
C ALA A 166 -5.06 -2.43 5.30
N ARG A 167 -4.10 -3.10 5.95
CA ARG A 167 -4.05 -4.56 6.04
C ARG A 167 -5.16 -5.14 6.92
N ALA A 168 -5.47 -4.45 8.02
CA ALA A 168 -6.60 -4.80 8.86
C ALA A 168 -7.93 -4.66 8.13
N ARG A 169 -8.12 -3.55 7.39
CA ARG A 169 -9.32 -3.33 6.58
C ARG A 169 -9.49 -4.41 5.51
N ALA A 170 -8.42 -4.75 4.79
CA ALA A 170 -8.47 -5.78 3.76
C ALA A 170 -8.76 -7.17 4.36
N GLN A 171 -8.20 -7.48 5.53
CA GLN A 171 -8.49 -8.72 6.26
C GLN A 171 -9.96 -8.80 6.68
N TRP A 172 -10.47 -7.79 7.38
CA TRP A 172 -11.86 -7.77 7.80
C TRP A 172 -12.81 -7.86 6.61
N GLY A 173 -12.52 -7.14 5.53
CA GLY A 173 -13.30 -7.20 4.28
C GLY A 173 -13.31 -8.60 3.65
N TYR A 174 -12.16 -9.29 3.61
CA TYR A 174 -12.09 -10.67 3.14
C TYR A 174 -12.93 -11.61 4.01
N GLU A 175 -12.75 -11.55 5.33
CA GLU A 175 -13.47 -12.40 6.28
C GLU A 175 -14.98 -12.15 6.22
N ASN A 176 -15.42 -10.90 6.09
CA ASN A 176 -16.83 -10.54 5.95
C ASN A 176 -17.41 -11.01 4.62
N ALA A 177 -16.74 -10.69 3.51
CA ALA A 177 -17.18 -11.09 2.18
C ALA A 177 -17.28 -12.62 2.04
N MET A 178 -16.35 -13.37 2.64
CA MET A 178 -16.43 -14.84 2.65
C MET A 178 -17.67 -15.35 3.39
N ARG A 179 -18.04 -14.75 4.54
CA ARG A 179 -19.25 -15.14 5.26
C ARG A 179 -20.52 -14.89 4.44
N GLU A 180 -20.57 -13.77 3.73
CA GLU A 180 -21.75 -13.35 2.96
C GLU A 180 -21.89 -14.09 1.63
N THR A 181 -20.79 -14.21 0.88
CA THR A 181 -20.82 -14.73 -0.50
C THR A 181 -20.47 -16.21 -0.61
N HIS A 182 -19.83 -16.76 0.42
CA HIS A 182 -19.35 -18.14 0.44
C HIS A 182 -19.63 -18.85 1.79
N PRO A 183 -20.88 -18.88 2.27
CA PRO A 183 -21.22 -19.34 3.63
C PRO A 183 -20.85 -20.81 3.91
N HIS A 184 -20.67 -21.63 2.87
CA HIS A 184 -20.29 -23.04 2.98
C HIS A 184 -18.80 -23.30 2.73
N ARG A 185 -17.97 -22.26 2.59
CA ARG A 185 -16.51 -22.39 2.44
C ARG A 185 -15.80 -21.82 3.65
N MET A 186 -14.86 -22.59 4.18
CA MET A 186 -13.96 -22.07 5.21
C MET A 186 -13.04 -20.99 4.60
N PRO A 187 -13.00 -19.78 5.17
CA PRO A 187 -12.04 -18.76 4.77
C PRO A 187 -10.60 -19.25 4.95
N ALA A 188 -9.72 -18.85 4.04
CA ALA A 188 -8.29 -19.04 4.24
C ALA A 188 -7.82 -18.23 5.46
N ASN A 189 -6.85 -18.75 6.21
CA ASN A 189 -6.24 -17.97 7.29
C ASN A 189 -5.36 -16.86 6.69
N VAL A 190 -5.76 -15.61 6.88
CA VAL A 190 -5.10 -14.41 6.35
C VAL A 190 -4.54 -13.49 7.45
N LYS A 191 -4.40 -14.00 8.69
CA LYS A 191 -3.89 -13.23 9.84
C LYS A 191 -2.40 -12.93 9.70
N THR A 192 -1.95 -11.82 10.29
CA THR A 192 -0.56 -11.30 10.18
C THR A 192 0.31 -11.58 11.40
N ASN A 193 -0.25 -12.15 12.48
CA ASN A 193 0.38 -12.24 13.82
C ASN A 193 0.80 -10.87 14.41
N ASN A 194 0.33 -9.76 13.84
CA ASN A 194 0.58 -8.43 14.34
C ASN A 194 -0.59 -7.99 15.23
N PRO A 195 -0.38 -7.82 16.56
CA PRO A 195 -1.46 -7.50 17.48
C PRO A 195 -2.11 -6.13 17.21
N VAL A 196 -1.40 -5.19 16.58
CA VAL A 196 -2.00 -3.91 16.16
C VAL A 196 -2.96 -4.13 15.00
N VAL A 197 -2.59 -4.96 14.02
CA VAL A 197 -3.48 -5.33 12.91
C VAL A 197 -4.71 -6.04 13.45
N ASP A 198 -4.55 -6.99 14.37
CA ASP A 198 -5.67 -7.73 14.95
C ASP A 198 -6.66 -6.81 15.70
N LEU A 199 -6.17 -5.80 16.43
CA LEU A 199 -7.01 -4.80 17.08
C LEU A 199 -7.75 -3.92 16.06
N PHE A 200 -7.10 -3.51 14.97
CA PHE A 200 -7.79 -2.78 13.89
C PHE A 200 -8.83 -3.66 13.17
N VAL A 201 -8.56 -4.96 12.97
CA VAL A 201 -9.57 -5.90 12.42
C VAL A 201 -10.78 -5.97 13.35
N LYS A 202 -10.54 -6.05 14.66
CA LYS A 202 -11.60 -6.06 15.66
C LYS A 202 -12.41 -4.75 15.67
N ALA A 203 -11.75 -3.60 15.52
CA ALA A 203 -12.41 -2.30 15.40
C ALA A 203 -13.43 -2.28 14.25
N TRP A 204 -13.06 -2.80 13.07
CA TRP A 204 -14.00 -2.91 11.94
C TRP A 204 -15.17 -3.84 12.24
N GLY A 205 -14.95 -4.92 12.99
CA GLY A 205 -16.01 -5.81 13.47
C GLY A 205 -16.96 -5.11 14.43
N GLU A 206 -16.44 -4.35 15.40
CA GLU A 206 -17.23 -3.57 16.36
C GLU A 206 -18.07 -2.50 15.64
N TYR A 207 -17.46 -1.76 14.71
CA TYR A 207 -18.15 -0.75 13.91
C TYR A 207 -19.30 -1.37 13.10
N SER A 208 -19.05 -2.48 12.39
CA SER A 208 -20.07 -3.15 11.59
C SER A 208 -21.19 -3.80 12.41
N ALA A 209 -20.93 -4.16 13.67
CA ALA A 209 -21.91 -4.76 14.56
C ALA A 209 -22.66 -3.74 15.44
N SER A 210 -22.21 -2.47 15.44
CA SER A 210 -22.79 -1.43 16.25
C SER A 210 -24.25 -1.17 15.85
N LYS A 211 -25.12 -1.08 16.85
CA LYS A 211 -26.49 -0.58 16.70
C LYS A 211 -26.58 0.91 17.01
N ASP A 212 -25.58 1.44 17.69
CA ASP A 212 -25.43 2.87 17.95
C ASP A 212 -24.85 3.55 16.72
N SER A 213 -25.26 4.79 16.46
CA SER A 213 -24.74 5.62 15.38
C SER A 213 -23.32 6.08 15.72
N LEU A 214 -22.33 5.20 15.57
CA LEU A 214 -20.93 5.58 15.57
C LEU A 214 -20.66 6.44 14.33
N ASP A 215 -19.95 7.55 14.51
CA ASP A 215 -19.59 8.43 13.40
C ASP A 215 -18.48 7.82 12.54
N GLY A 216 -17.65 6.94 13.12
CA GLY A 216 -16.64 6.16 12.39
C GLY A 216 -16.12 4.92 13.12
N VAL A 217 -15.26 4.17 12.44
CA VAL A 217 -14.54 3.02 13.04
C VAL A 217 -13.58 3.49 14.14
N GLU A 218 -13.16 4.75 14.09
CA GLU A 218 -12.25 5.38 15.03
C GLU A 218 -12.81 5.53 16.45
N ASP A 219 -14.14 5.54 16.57
CA ASP A 219 -14.84 5.67 17.85
C ASP A 219 -14.97 4.34 18.59
N THR A 220 -14.53 3.24 17.96
CA THR A 220 -14.61 1.91 18.57
C THR A 220 -13.56 1.72 19.67
N PRO A 221 -13.88 0.99 20.75
CA PRO A 221 -12.92 0.68 21.81
C PRO A 221 -11.66 -0.03 21.29
N SER A 222 -11.80 -0.90 20.29
CA SER A 222 -10.64 -1.61 19.71
C SER A 222 -9.75 -0.69 18.87
N TRP A 223 -10.29 0.35 18.24
CA TRP A 223 -9.48 1.36 17.55
C TRP A 223 -8.60 2.13 18.54
N ALA A 224 -9.18 2.60 19.65
CA ALA A 224 -8.42 3.29 20.70
C ALA A 224 -7.28 2.41 21.25
N LYS A 225 -7.56 1.12 21.48
CA LYS A 225 -6.54 0.13 21.89
C LYS A 225 -5.47 -0.05 20.82
N ALA A 226 -5.84 -0.20 19.55
CA ALA A 226 -4.89 -0.33 18.44
C ALA A 226 -3.93 0.86 18.39
N MET A 227 -4.46 2.08 18.48
CA MET A 227 -3.67 3.32 18.49
C MET A 227 -2.76 3.42 19.71
N SER A 228 -3.21 2.98 20.89
CA SER A 228 -2.35 2.95 22.09
C SER A 228 -1.16 2.01 21.91
N LEU A 229 -1.41 0.78 21.46
CA LEU A 229 -0.36 -0.22 21.23
C LEU A 229 0.59 0.21 20.12
N TRP A 230 0.05 0.80 19.05
CA TRP A 230 0.83 1.36 17.96
C TRP A 230 1.85 2.39 18.45
N ARG A 231 1.40 3.37 19.25
CA ARG A 231 2.28 4.42 19.79
C ARG A 231 3.39 3.84 20.66
N VAL A 232 3.08 2.86 21.51
CA VAL A 232 4.09 2.17 22.34
C VAL A 232 5.13 1.48 21.47
N GLN A 233 4.71 0.79 20.40
CA GLN A 233 5.64 0.15 19.46
C GLN A 233 6.49 1.17 18.70
N GLU A 234 5.89 2.28 18.28
CA GLU A 234 6.58 3.36 17.57
C GLU A 234 7.67 4.01 18.44
N SER A 235 7.36 4.31 19.71
CA SER A 235 8.35 4.84 20.65
C SER A 235 9.53 3.90 20.84
N ARG A 236 9.31 2.58 20.92
CA ARG A 236 10.38 1.58 21.04
C ARG A 236 11.25 1.49 19.78
N ARG A 237 10.72 1.80 18.60
CA ARG A 237 11.51 1.86 17.35
C ARG A 237 12.35 3.13 17.26
N ALA A 238 11.85 4.23 17.81
CA ALA A 238 12.55 5.51 17.86
C ALA A 238 13.69 5.54 18.88
N ASP A 239 13.59 4.75 19.96
CA ASP A 239 14.63 4.65 21.00
C ASP A 239 15.21 3.23 21.14
N PRO A 240 16.32 2.92 20.45
CA PRO A 240 16.99 1.62 20.57
C PRO A 240 17.68 1.37 21.92
N GLN A 241 17.77 2.36 22.83
CA GLN A 241 18.49 2.23 24.11
C GLN A 241 17.65 1.64 25.26
N THR A 242 16.35 1.39 25.06
CA THR A 242 15.46 0.81 26.09
C THR A 242 15.34 -0.72 26.06
N ILE A 243 16.33 -1.44 25.51
CA ILE A 243 16.43 -2.91 25.67
C ILE A 243 17.48 -3.22 26.74
N GLY A 244 17.10 -2.93 27.97
CA GLY A 244 17.81 -3.29 29.19
C GLY A 244 16.93 -2.80 30.32
N TYR A 245 16.53 -3.70 31.22
CA TYR A 245 15.53 -3.52 32.29
C TYR A 245 14.08 -3.84 31.93
N LEU A 246 13.82 -5.10 31.56
CA LEU A 246 12.74 -5.92 32.15
C LEU A 246 13.20 -7.38 32.20
#